data_AF-A0ABD6W787-F1
#
_entry.id   AF-A0ABD6W787-F1
#
_cell.length_a   1.000
_cell.length_b   1.000
_cell.length_c   1.000
_cell.angle_alpha   90.00
_cell.angle_beta   90.00
_cell.angle_gamma   90.00
#
_symmetry.space_group_name_H-M   'P 1'
#
loop_
_entity.id
_entity.type
_entity.pdbx_description
1 polymer ?
#
loop_
_entity_poly.entity_id
_entity_poly.type
_entity_poly.pdbx_seq_one_letter_code
_entity_poly.pdbx_strand_id
1 'polypeptide(L)'
;MTRPRFIPLDRPGRLATGTPYQLMYLEAGDEHIAVRFIGLMPGAGRELSRTRVALRDERGGDYPFELTLHGGQIVPEEAIFSFAGPLGTTSQVDIILGNDETVIETIDVRPAPVDTIDR
;
A
#
# COMPACT_ATOMS: atom_id res chain seq x y z
N MET A 1 14.33 -15.93 -6.38
CA MET A 1 13.10 -15.36 -5.82
C MET A 1 13.42 -14.83 -4.44
N THR A 2 13.41 -13.51 -4.27
CA THR A 2 13.53 -12.89 -2.96
C THR A 2 12.26 -13.19 -2.17
N ARG A 3 12.36 -13.47 -0.87
CA ARG A 3 11.18 -13.69 -0.02
C ARG A 3 10.37 -12.39 0.05
N PRO A 4 9.02 -12.44 -0.01
CA PRO A 4 8.19 -11.27 0.23
C PRO A 4 8.52 -10.64 1.58
N ARG A 5 8.63 -9.32 1.61
CA ARG A 5 8.93 -8.55 2.81
C ARG A 5 7.66 -7.89 3.32
N PHE A 6 7.35 -8.09 4.60
CA PHE A 6 6.24 -7.41 5.26
C PHE A 6 6.79 -6.21 6.03
N ILE A 7 6.41 -5.01 5.60
CA ILE A 7 6.72 -3.76 6.29
C ILE A 7 5.49 -3.42 7.12
N PRO A 8 5.50 -3.60 8.46
CA PRO A 8 4.36 -3.24 9.28
C PRO A 8 4.20 -1.71 9.28
N LEU A 9 2.97 -1.29 9.04
CA LEU A 9 2.55 0.10 9.09
C LEU A 9 1.47 0.17 10.19
N ASP A 10 1.59 1.15 11.08
CA ASP A 10 0.56 1.43 12.08
C ASP A 10 0.17 2.90 11.96
N ARG A 11 -0.45 3.23 10.81
CA ARG A 11 -0.84 4.59 10.44
C ARG A 11 -2.36 4.69 10.27
N PRO A 12 -3.08 5.33 11.20
CA PRO A 12 -4.48 5.67 11.00
C PRO A 12 -4.60 6.85 10.02
N GLY A 13 -5.64 6.83 9.19
CA GLY A 13 -5.93 7.90 8.25
C GLY A 13 -7.43 8.04 7.96
N ARG A 14 -7.76 8.96 7.05
CA ARG A 14 -9.13 9.16 6.56
C ARG A 14 -9.15 9.30 5.05
N LEU A 15 -10.15 8.69 4.42
CA LEU A 15 -10.44 8.91 3.01
C LEU A 15 -11.09 10.30 2.81
N ALA A 16 -11.28 10.70 1.55
CA ALA A 16 -11.81 12.02 1.18
C ALA A 16 -13.19 12.31 1.78
N THR A 17 -14.03 11.29 1.98
CA THR A 17 -15.35 11.44 2.62
C THR A 17 -15.28 11.48 4.16
N GLY A 18 -14.10 11.30 4.74
CA GLY A 18 -13.88 11.21 6.18
C GLY A 18 -13.90 9.78 6.74
N THR A 19 -14.15 8.76 5.90
CA THR A 19 -14.12 7.35 6.28
C THR A 19 -12.76 6.97 6.88
N PRO A 20 -12.70 6.47 8.12
CA PRO A 20 -11.43 6.08 8.74
C PRO A 20 -10.87 4.82 8.07
N TYR A 21 -9.55 4.74 8.01
CA TYR A 21 -8.83 3.54 7.63
C TYR A 21 -7.59 3.36 8.50
N GLN A 22 -7.09 2.15 8.55
CA GLN A 22 -5.79 1.81 9.11
C GLN A 22 -4.92 1.19 8.01
N LEU A 23 -3.78 1.79 7.74
CA LEU A 23 -2.77 1.19 6.86
C LEU A 23 -1.93 0.22 7.69
N MET A 24 -1.89 -1.05 7.29
CA MET A 24 -1.39 -2.13 8.17
C MET A 24 -0.07 -2.75 7.75
N TYR A 25 0.12 -3.02 6.47
CA TYR A 25 1.42 -3.48 5.97
C TYR A 25 1.56 -3.31 4.46
N LEU A 26 2.82 -3.21 4.05
CA LEU A 26 3.23 -3.31 2.66
C LEU A 26 3.96 -4.64 2.45
N GLU A 27 3.50 -5.44 1.50
CA GLU A 27 4.22 -6.61 1.00
C GLU A 27 5.06 -6.20 -0.21
N ALA A 28 6.38 -6.33 -0.14
CA ALA A 28 7.29 -6.03 -1.25
C ALA A 28 8.01 -7.30 -1.71
N GLY A 29 7.75 -7.69 -2.97
CA GLY A 29 8.50 -8.67 -3.73
C GLY A 29 9.40 -8.03 -4.78
N ASP A 30 10.05 -8.86 -5.60
CA ASP A 30 10.88 -8.39 -6.73
C ASP A 30 10.02 -7.77 -7.85
N GLU A 31 8.79 -8.25 -8.00
CA GLU A 31 7.90 -7.94 -9.13
C GLU A 31 6.52 -7.37 -8.70
N HIS A 32 6.25 -7.34 -7.39
CA HIS A 32 4.96 -6.91 -6.86
C HIS A 32 5.09 -6.12 -5.55
N ILE A 33 4.25 -5.10 -5.39
CA ILE A 33 3.97 -4.47 -4.10
C ILE A 33 2.49 -4.58 -3.81
N ALA A 34 2.12 -4.99 -2.60
CA ALA A 34 0.75 -4.95 -2.13
C ALA A 34 0.63 -4.03 -0.92
N VAL A 35 -0.33 -3.12 -0.94
CA VAL A 35 -0.65 -2.19 0.13
C VAL A 35 -2.02 -2.56 0.70
N ARG A 36 -2.09 -2.92 1.99
CA ARG A 36 -3.34 -3.34 2.64
C ARG A 36 -3.91 -2.28 3.58
N PHE A 37 -5.15 -1.92 3.30
CA PHE A 37 -6.01 -1.08 4.12
C PHE A 37 -6.99 -1.97 4.89
N ILE A 38 -7.10 -1.74 6.19
CA ILE A 38 -8.02 -2.47 7.08
C ILE A 38 -8.82 -1.50 7.95
N GLY A 39 -9.79 -2.03 8.69
CA GLY A 39 -10.66 -1.23 9.56
C GLY A 39 -11.58 -0.30 8.77
N LEU A 40 -11.86 -0.66 7.52
CA LEU A 40 -12.74 0.13 6.66
C LEU A 40 -14.19 -0.03 7.12
N MET A 41 -14.91 1.09 7.15
CA MET A 41 -16.35 1.10 7.42
C MET A 41 -17.13 0.60 6.19
N PRO A 42 -18.35 0.07 6.37
CA PRO A 42 -19.18 -0.39 5.26
C PRO A 42 -19.33 0.67 4.16
N GLY A 43 -19.05 0.27 2.91
CA GLY A 43 -19.13 1.14 1.74
C GLY A 43 -17.84 1.86 1.36
N ALA A 44 -16.77 1.72 2.16
CA ALA A 44 -15.44 2.25 1.86
C ALA A 44 -14.88 1.68 0.55
N GLY A 45 -15.18 0.42 0.22
CA GLY A 45 -14.74 -0.18 -1.04
C GLY A 45 -15.17 0.60 -2.29
N ARG A 46 -16.35 1.23 -2.27
CA ARG A 46 -16.85 2.07 -3.38
C ARG A 46 -16.13 3.41 -3.48
N GLU A 47 -15.71 3.95 -2.35
CA GLU A 47 -14.89 5.16 -2.32
C GLU A 47 -13.50 4.85 -2.87
N LEU A 48 -12.85 3.80 -2.34
CA LEU A 48 -11.52 3.36 -2.77
C LEU A 48 -11.47 2.97 -4.25
N SER A 49 -12.52 2.39 -4.81
CA SER A 49 -12.59 2.10 -6.25
C SER A 49 -12.65 3.36 -7.14
N ARG A 50 -12.94 4.52 -6.55
CA ARG A 50 -12.98 5.84 -7.22
C ARG A 50 -11.80 6.72 -6.83
N THR A 51 -11.05 6.31 -5.82
CA THR A 51 -9.83 6.96 -5.38
C THR A 51 -8.73 6.59 -6.35
N ARG A 52 -8.03 7.59 -6.90
CA ARG A 52 -6.76 7.32 -7.56
C ARG A 52 -5.75 6.90 -6.50
N VAL A 53 -5.19 5.71 -6.68
CA VAL A 53 -4.02 5.25 -5.95
C VAL A 53 -2.87 5.14 -6.93
N ALA A 54 -1.75 5.75 -6.59
CA ALA A 54 -0.53 5.64 -7.37
C ALA A 54 0.59 5.21 -6.45
N LEU A 55 1.49 4.41 -7.01
CA LEU A 55 2.78 4.08 -6.45
C LEU A 55 3.81 4.77 -7.34
N ARG A 56 4.58 5.69 -6.77
CA ARG A 56 5.65 6.39 -7.48
C ARG A 56 7.00 6.02 -6.90
N ASP A 57 7.97 5.67 -7.75
CA ASP A 57 9.36 5.53 -7.33
C ASP A 57 10.11 6.87 -7.38
N GLU A 58 11.34 6.90 -6.88
CA GLU A 58 12.20 8.10 -6.88
C GLU A 58 12.55 8.61 -8.29
N ARG A 59 12.32 7.80 -9.33
CA ARG A 59 12.55 8.15 -10.74
C ARG A 59 11.29 8.67 -11.42
N GLY A 60 10.17 8.75 -10.70
CA GLY A 60 8.88 9.19 -11.21
C GLY A 60 8.13 8.13 -12.03
N GLY A 61 8.51 6.85 -11.91
CA GLY A 61 7.76 5.74 -12.50
C GLY A 61 6.40 5.58 -11.83
N ASP A 62 5.34 5.46 -12.62
CA ASP A 62 3.96 5.18 -12.16
C ASP A 62 3.63 3.71 -12.47
N TYR A 63 3.15 2.97 -11.47
CA TYR A 63 2.93 1.54 -11.56
C TYR A 63 1.43 1.23 -11.63
N PRO A 64 0.98 0.39 -12.59
CA PRO A 64 -0.41 -0.01 -12.66
C PRO A 64 -0.78 -0.84 -11.43
N PHE A 65 -2.03 -0.68 -10.97
CA PHE A 65 -2.53 -1.40 -9.81
C PHE A 65 -3.81 -2.19 -10.10
N GLU A 66 -4.02 -3.22 -9.30
CA GLU A 66 -5.27 -3.94 -9.16
C GLU A 66 -5.81 -3.74 -7.74
N LEU A 67 -7.10 -3.46 -7.62
CA LEU A 67 -7.79 -3.34 -6.33
C LEU A 67 -8.56 -4.63 -6.04
N THR A 68 -8.22 -5.27 -4.92
CA THR A 68 -9.00 -6.37 -4.36
C THR A 68 -9.69 -5.92 -3.10
N LEU A 69 -11.00 -6.16 -3.01
CA LEU A 69 -11.81 -5.87 -1.82
C LEU A 69 -12.16 -7.18 -1.12
N HIS A 70 -11.91 -7.22 0.19
CA HIS A 70 -12.30 -8.32 1.08
C HIS A 70 -13.16 -7.78 2.22
N GLY A 71 -13.85 -8.67 2.92
CA GLY A 71 -14.72 -8.30 4.04
C GLY A 71 -16.22 -8.37 3.72
N GLY A 72 -17.06 -8.14 4.73
CA GLY A 72 -18.51 -8.32 4.64
C GLY A 72 -19.21 -8.17 5.99
N GLN A 73 -20.33 -8.87 6.21
CA GLN A 73 -21.13 -8.72 7.44
C GLN A 73 -20.41 -9.11 8.75
N ILE A 74 -19.35 -9.92 8.68
CA ILE A 74 -18.69 -10.52 9.86
C ILE A 74 -17.26 -10.03 10.04
N VAL A 75 -16.54 -9.81 8.95
CA VAL A 75 -15.15 -9.33 8.93
C VAL A 75 -15.13 -7.89 8.42
N PRO A 76 -14.34 -6.98 9.04
CA PRO A 76 -14.17 -5.62 8.55
C PRO A 76 -13.86 -5.59 7.05
N GLU A 77 -14.34 -4.56 6.37
CA GLU A 77 -13.93 -4.34 4.99
C GLU A 77 -12.40 -4.10 4.96
N GLU A 78 -11.76 -4.68 3.95
CA GLU A 78 -10.35 -4.54 3.67
C GLU A 78 -10.17 -4.28 2.18
N ALA A 79 -9.16 -3.47 1.85
CA ALA A 79 -8.78 -3.20 0.49
C ALA A 79 -7.29 -3.48 0.31
N ILE A 80 -6.96 -4.16 -0.79
CA ILE A 80 -5.57 -4.46 -1.16
C ILE A 80 -5.33 -3.83 -2.53
N PHE A 81 -4.38 -2.91 -2.60
CA PHE A 81 -3.86 -2.37 -3.85
C PHE A 81 -2.58 -3.11 -4.21
N SER A 82 -2.63 -3.89 -5.29
CA SER A 82 -1.51 -4.68 -5.80
C SER A 82 -0.92 -4.01 -7.03
N PHE A 83 0.36 -3.64 -6.98
CA PHE A 83 1.10 -2.99 -8.03
C PHE A 83 2.05 -3.99 -8.69
N ALA A 84 2.03 -4.06 -10.01
CA ALA A 84 2.91 -4.93 -10.78
C ALA A 84 4.07 -4.13 -11.40
N GLY A 85 5.29 -4.63 -11.31
CA GLY A 85 6.45 -4.09 -12.01
C GLY A 85 7.78 -4.45 -11.37
N PRO A 86 8.91 -4.32 -12.10
CA PRO A 86 10.23 -4.57 -11.53
C PRO A 86 10.55 -3.50 -10.50
N LEU A 87 10.52 -3.88 -9.23
CA LEU A 87 10.76 -3.00 -8.08
C LEU A 87 12.20 -3.11 -7.56
N GLY A 88 13.04 -3.90 -8.22
CA GLY A 88 14.38 -4.28 -7.76
C GLY A 88 15.36 -3.13 -7.50
N THR A 89 14.98 -1.87 -7.75
CA THR A 89 15.74 -0.68 -7.36
C THR A 89 14.91 0.38 -6.63
N THR A 90 13.63 0.12 -6.35
CA THR A 90 12.76 1.07 -5.67
C THR A 90 13.12 1.10 -4.19
N SER A 91 13.57 2.25 -3.70
CA SER A 91 13.88 2.51 -2.29
C SER A 91 12.73 3.18 -1.56
N GLN A 92 11.90 3.93 -2.28
CA GLN A 92 10.80 4.68 -1.71
C GLN A 92 9.57 4.55 -2.61
N VAL A 93 8.41 4.46 -1.98
CA VAL A 93 7.12 4.53 -2.66
C VAL A 93 6.23 5.56 -1.99
N ASP A 94 5.67 6.45 -2.80
CA ASP A 94 4.62 7.36 -2.34
C ASP A 94 3.26 6.73 -2.61
N ILE A 95 2.41 6.70 -1.58
CA ILE A 95 1.00 6.37 -1.69
C ILE A 95 0.25 7.68 -1.81
N ILE A 96 -0.41 7.85 -2.95
CA ILE A 96 -1.30 8.97 -3.21
C ILE A 96 -2.72 8.44 -3.07
N LEU A 97 -3.57 9.04 -2.23
CA LEU A 97 -5.00 8.73 -2.18
C LEU A 97 -5.79 9.97 -2.56
N GLY A 98 -6.49 9.91 -3.68
CA GLY A 98 -7.42 10.95 -4.10
C GLY A 98 -7.06 11.57 -5.43
N ASN A 99 -7.89 12.50 -5.88
CA ASN A 99 -7.78 13.09 -7.22
C ASN A 99 -6.89 14.34 -7.26
N ASP A 100 -6.48 14.87 -6.10
CA ASP A 100 -5.68 16.07 -5.94
C ASP A 100 -4.16 15.80 -5.93
N GLU A 101 -3.76 14.55 -6.19
CA GLU A 101 -2.38 14.06 -6.11
C GLU A 101 -1.71 14.26 -4.74
N THR A 102 -2.50 14.42 -3.68
CA THR A 102 -1.97 14.53 -2.31
C THR A 102 -1.31 13.22 -1.89
N VAL A 103 0.00 13.28 -1.61
CA VAL A 103 0.74 12.18 -0.98
C VAL A 103 0.28 12.07 0.46
N ILE A 104 -0.28 10.91 0.80
CA ILE A 104 -0.79 10.65 2.16
C ILE A 104 0.20 9.84 3.00
N GLU A 105 1.09 9.09 2.35
CA GLU A 105 2.11 8.28 3.01
C GLU A 105 3.30 8.10 2.05
N THR A 106 4.50 8.15 2.60
CA THR A 106 5.75 7.85 1.91
C THR A 106 6.41 6.71 2.67
N ILE A 107 6.64 5.58 2.00
CA ILE A 107 7.17 4.37 2.61
C ILE A 107 8.55 4.06 2.03
N ASP A 108 9.53 3.89 2.92
CA ASP A 108 10.82 3.32 2.56
C ASP A 108 10.67 1.79 2.38
N VAL A 109 10.89 1.33 1.15
CA VAL A 109 10.79 -0.09 0.76
C VAL A 109 12.16 -0.73 0.57
N ARG A 110 13.26 -0.05 0.95
CA ARG A 110 14.60 -0.64 0.93
C ARG A 110 14.65 -1.89 1.78
N PRO A 111 15.49 -2.88 1.40
CA PRO A 111 15.80 -3.97 2.32
C PRO A 111 16.33 -3.36 3.61
N ALA A 112 15.76 -3.74 4.75
CA ALA A 112 16.44 -3.52 6.01
C ALA A 112 17.87 -4.07 5.83
N PRO A 113 18.91 -3.33 6.24
CA PRO A 113 20.25 -3.90 6.23
C PRO A 113 20.15 -5.23 6.97
N VAL A 114 20.61 -6.29 6.31
CA VAL A 114 20.76 -7.57 7.00
C VAL A 114 21.74 -7.26 8.10
N ASP A 115 21.27 -7.18 9.35
CA ASP A 115 22.17 -7.27 10.49
C ASP A 115 22.95 -8.55 10.24
N THR A 116 24.22 -8.40 9.87
CA THR A 116 25.18 -9.49 9.93
C THR A 116 25.17 -9.91 11.38
N ILE A 117 24.38 -10.94 11.69
CA ILE A 117 24.53 -11.69 12.93
C ILE A 117 25.93 -12.27 12.80
N ASP A 118 26.90 -11.57 13.41
CA ASP A 118 28.25 -12.09 13.62
C ASP A 118 28.09 -13.47 14.25
N ARG A 119 28.60 -14.47 13.53
CA ARG A 119 28.59 -15.88 13.93
C ARG A 119 29.62 -16.15 15.01
#